data_AF-R7UB49-F1
#
_entry.id   AF-R7UB49-F1
#
_cell.length_a   1.000
_cell.length_b   1.000
_cell.length_c   1.000
_cell.angle_alpha   90.00
_cell.angle_beta   90.00
_cell.angle_gamma   90.00
#
_symmetry.space_group_name_H-M   'P 1'
#
loop_
_entity.id
_entity.type
_entity.pdbx_description
1 polymer ?
#
loop_
_entity_poly.entity_id
_entity_poly.type
_entity_poly.pdbx_seq_one_letter_code
_entity_poly.pdbx_strand_id
1 'polypeptide(L)'
;MDILRTQISENRTAVGIHVRRADFLLKKHHLRGLSVANVSYFYKAMDLMLEKYPNAFFVVASDDKKWAKTNLGSRADLVTPFTSPYYDLALLANCQHSIISSGSFSWWVGWLAKGTTIYYEDYPRNGSSLSEGLDRSDYYYKDWIPLGD
;
A
#
# COMPACT_ATOMS: atom_id res chain seq x y z
N MET A 1 -2.82 9.80 -18.32
CA MET A 1 -1.65 9.39 -17.51
C MET A 1 -0.63 10.54 -17.43
N ASP A 2 -1.09 11.79 -17.28
CA ASP A 2 -0.20 12.98 -17.23
C ASP A 2 -0.06 13.57 -15.82
N ILE A 3 -0.82 13.09 -14.85
CA ILE A 3 -0.87 13.64 -13.49
C ILE A 3 0.46 13.46 -12.76
N LEU A 4 1.11 12.28 -12.86
CA LEU A 4 2.43 12.08 -12.25
C LEU A 4 3.48 12.97 -12.92
N ARG A 5 3.50 13.04 -14.26
CA ARG A 5 4.48 13.85 -15.01
C ARG A 5 4.33 15.36 -14.77
N THR A 6 3.13 15.84 -14.46
CA THR A 6 2.87 17.26 -14.21
C THR A 6 3.02 17.66 -12.74
N GLN A 7 2.83 16.72 -11.80
CA GLN A 7 2.88 16.99 -10.36
C GLN A 7 4.22 16.58 -9.72
N ILE A 8 4.89 15.58 -10.28
CA ILE A 8 6.16 15.06 -9.79
C ILE A 8 7.26 15.65 -10.66
N SER A 9 8.14 16.45 -10.05
CA SER A 9 9.32 16.94 -10.76
C SER A 9 10.16 15.76 -11.25
N GLU A 10 10.82 15.92 -12.41
CA GLU A 10 11.59 14.84 -13.07
C GLU A 10 12.66 14.20 -12.16
N ASN A 11 13.05 14.87 -11.07
CA ASN A 11 14.05 14.41 -10.12
C ASN A 11 13.47 13.79 -8.83
N ARG A 12 12.22 13.30 -8.83
CA ARG A 12 11.63 12.61 -7.67
C ARG A 12 11.26 11.16 -7.99
N THR A 13 11.34 10.33 -6.95
CA THR A 13 11.05 8.89 -7.05
C THR A 13 9.62 8.61 -6.60
N ALA A 14 8.69 8.29 -7.50
CA ALA A 14 7.30 8.05 -7.10
C ALA A 14 7.14 6.71 -6.36
N VAL A 15 6.55 6.77 -5.16
CA VAL A 15 6.22 5.61 -4.33
C VAL A 15 4.70 5.56 -4.11
N GLY A 16 4.07 4.53 -4.67
CA GLY A 16 2.64 4.31 -4.55
C GLY A 16 2.29 3.59 -3.25
N ILE A 17 1.39 4.15 -2.45
CA ILE A 17 0.91 3.57 -1.20
C ILE A 17 -0.55 3.19 -1.37
N HIS A 18 -0.88 1.91 -1.16
CA HIS A 18 -2.27 1.46 -1.13
C HIS A 18 -2.70 1.09 0.30
N VAL A 19 -3.74 1.76 0.78
CA VAL A 19 -4.36 1.54 2.10
C VAL A 19 -5.69 0.80 1.93
N ARG A 20 -5.74 -0.48 2.33
CA ARG A 20 -6.97 -1.28 2.41
C ARG A 20 -7.51 -1.27 3.84
N ARG A 21 -8.71 -0.72 4.05
CA ARG A 21 -9.34 -0.67 5.38
C ARG A 21 -10.83 -0.95 5.39
N ALA A 22 -11.62 -0.30 4.54
CA ALA A 22 -13.06 -0.11 4.73
C ALA A 22 -13.84 -1.36 5.19
N ASP A 23 -14.08 -2.32 4.30
CA ASP A 23 -14.80 -3.56 4.62
C ASP A 23 -14.03 -4.48 5.58
N PHE A 24 -12.69 -4.38 5.63
CA PHE A 24 -11.87 -5.18 6.54
C PHE A 24 -12.14 -4.84 8.02
N LEU A 25 -12.64 -3.63 8.31
CA LEU A 25 -13.07 -3.23 9.66
C LEU A 25 -14.37 -3.90 10.12
N LEU A 26 -15.14 -4.54 9.23
CA LEU A 26 -16.37 -5.22 9.64
C LEU A 26 -16.03 -6.46 10.49
N LYS A 27 -16.73 -6.62 11.63
CA LYS A 27 -16.53 -7.72 12.58
C LYS A 27 -16.47 -9.10 11.90
N LYS A 28 -17.35 -9.36 10.92
CA LYS A 28 -17.37 -10.63 10.18
C LYS A 28 -16.09 -10.91 9.39
N HIS A 29 -15.44 -9.87 8.86
CA HIS A 29 -14.19 -9.98 8.09
C HIS A 29 -13.01 -10.12 9.04
N HIS A 30 -12.98 -9.33 10.11
CA HIS A 30 -11.96 -9.47 11.16
C HIS A 30 -11.95 -10.87 11.81
N LEU A 31 -13.14 -11.43 12.10
CA LEU A 31 -13.26 -12.79 12.66
C LEU A 31 -12.70 -13.87 11.73
N ARG A 32 -12.77 -13.67 10.41
CA ARG A 32 -12.17 -14.58 9.41
C ARG A 32 -10.65 -14.43 9.30
N GLY A 33 -10.07 -13.33 9.79
CA GLY A 33 -8.62 -13.09 9.71
C GLY A 33 -8.20 -11.90 8.86
N LEU A 34 -9.14 -11.13 8.31
CA LEU A 34 -8.80 -9.92 7.58
C LEU A 34 -8.27 -8.88 8.59
N SER A 35 -7.04 -8.43 8.38
CA SER A 35 -6.37 -7.42 9.20
C SER A 35 -6.08 -6.17 8.37
N VAL A 36 -6.13 -5.02 9.04
CA VAL A 36 -5.76 -3.72 8.48
C VAL A 36 -4.42 -3.30 9.04
N ALA A 37 -3.56 -2.70 8.22
CA ALA A 37 -2.32 -2.11 8.68
C ALA A 37 -2.59 -0.86 9.53
N ASN A 38 -1.83 -0.69 10.61
CA ASN A 38 -1.86 0.54 11.40
C ASN A 38 -1.02 1.63 10.74
N VAL A 39 -1.15 2.86 11.25
CA VAL A 39 -0.35 4.00 10.79
C VAL A 39 1.16 3.77 10.99
N SER A 40 1.54 3.03 12.03
CA SER A 40 2.94 2.66 12.34
C SER A 40 3.59 1.90 11.19
N TYR A 41 2.95 0.88 10.64
CA TYR A 41 3.41 0.16 9.45
C TYR A 41 3.74 1.11 8.29
N PHE A 42 2.81 2.01 7.94
CA PHE A 42 3.01 2.93 6.84
C PHE A 42 4.18 3.88 7.10
N TYR A 43 4.33 4.39 8.34
CA TYR A 43 5.46 5.24 8.69
C TYR A 43 6.80 4.49 8.59
N LYS A 44 6.90 3.27 9.14
CA LYS A 44 8.10 2.45 9.00
C LYS A 44 8.44 2.19 7.52
N ALA A 45 7.45 1.85 6.71
CA ALA A 45 7.64 1.60 5.28
C ALA A 45 8.07 2.86 4.52
N MET A 46 7.50 4.02 4.85
CA MET A 46 7.90 5.30 4.28
C MET A 46 9.33 5.67 4.66
N ASP A 47 9.72 5.44 5.91
CA ASP A 47 11.08 5.70 6.40
C ASP A 47 12.10 4.80 5.67
N LEU A 48 11.82 3.51 5.50
CA LEU A 48 12.65 2.60 4.69
C LEU A 48 12.76 3.02 3.22
N MET A 49 11.67 3.54 2.64
CA MET A 49 11.71 4.07 1.28
C MET A 49 12.53 5.35 1.18
N LEU A 50 12.50 6.22 2.19
CA LEU A 50 13.31 7.45 2.24
C LEU A 50 14.80 7.16 2.44
N GLU A 51 15.15 6.12 3.21
CA GLU A 51 16.54 5.67 3.35
C GLU A 51 17.13 5.23 2.00
N LYS A 52 16.35 4.51 1.20
CA LYS A 52 16.78 4.00 -0.12
C LYS A 52 16.61 5.02 -1.24
N TYR A 53 15.59 5.88 -1.14
CA TYR A 53 15.18 6.86 -2.14
C TYR A 53 14.90 8.21 -1.45
N PRO A 54 15.95 9.00 -1.13
CA PRO A 54 15.80 10.24 -0.35
C PRO A 54 14.90 11.31 -0.98
N ASN A 55 14.63 11.20 -2.28
CA ASN A 55 13.75 12.09 -3.06
C ASN A 55 12.35 11.47 -3.31
N ALA A 56 11.92 10.50 -2.50
CA ALA A 56 10.64 9.83 -2.65
C ALA A 56 9.46 10.82 -2.68
N PHE A 57 8.51 10.60 -3.58
CA PHE A 57 7.22 11.27 -3.68
C PHE A 57 6.12 10.27 -3.36
N PHE A 58 5.42 10.45 -2.25
CA PHE A 58 4.44 9.48 -1.78
C PHE A 58 3.03 9.78 -2.30
N VAL A 59 2.48 8.85 -3.07
CA VAL A 59 1.12 8.89 -3.63
C VAL A 59 0.26 7.85 -2.92
N VAL A 60 -0.77 8.29 -2.20
CA VAL A 60 -1.64 7.42 -1.40
C VAL A 60 -3.01 7.26 -2.06
N ALA A 61 -3.41 6.01 -2.33
CA ALA A 61 -4.80 5.66 -2.63
C ALA A 61 -5.39 4.78 -1.52
N SER A 62 -6.69 4.93 -1.27
CA SER A 62 -7.37 4.24 -0.17
C SER A 62 -8.86 4.05 -0.45
N ASP A 63 -9.40 2.93 0.04
CA ASP A 63 -10.84 2.73 0.16
C ASP A 63 -11.45 3.42 1.40
N ASP A 64 -10.60 3.91 2.31
CA ASP A 64 -10.91 4.83 3.39
C ASP A 64 -10.05 6.09 3.29
N LYS A 65 -10.44 7.00 2.38
CA LYS A 65 -9.69 8.24 2.10
C LYS A 65 -9.64 9.19 3.29
N LYS A 66 -10.68 9.21 4.13
CA LYS A 66 -10.71 10.05 5.32
C LYS A 66 -9.61 9.62 6.28
N TRP A 67 -9.52 8.31 6.56
CA TRP A 67 -8.46 7.78 7.41
C TRP A 67 -7.07 8.03 6.81
N ALA A 68 -6.88 7.79 5.51
CA ALA A 68 -5.60 8.01 4.85
C ALA A 68 -5.15 9.47 4.93
N LYS A 69 -6.04 10.43 4.67
CA LYS A 69 -5.73 11.86 4.77
C LYS A 69 -5.40 12.28 6.20
N THR A 70 -6.15 11.80 7.20
CA THR A 70 -5.90 12.13 8.60
C THR A 70 -4.59 11.55 9.13
N ASN A 71 -4.24 10.33 8.75
CA ASN A 71 -3.11 9.61 9.34
C ASN A 71 -1.82 9.73 8.52
N LEU A 72 -1.89 9.89 7.20
CA LEU A 72 -0.71 9.93 6.32
C LEU A 72 -0.53 11.29 5.65
N GLY A 73 -1.51 12.19 5.70
CA GLY A 73 -1.49 13.46 4.97
C GLY A 73 -0.38 14.44 5.37
N SER A 74 0.26 14.25 6.53
CA SER A 74 1.44 15.04 6.94
C SER A 74 2.76 14.56 6.34
N ARG A 75 2.82 13.31 5.84
CA ARG A 75 4.00 12.71 5.21
C ARG A 75 3.80 12.35 3.74
N ALA A 76 2.56 12.25 3.28
CA ALA A 76 2.21 11.99 1.89
C ALA A 76 2.19 13.28 1.06
N ASP A 77 2.79 13.24 -0.13
CA ASP A 77 2.73 14.36 -1.06
C ASP A 77 1.37 14.46 -1.76
N LEU A 78 0.70 13.33 -2.00
CA LEU A 78 -0.60 13.26 -2.64
C LEU A 78 -1.47 12.17 -2.02
N VAL A 79 -2.69 12.51 -1.61
CA VAL A 79 -3.78 11.54 -1.37
C VAL A 79 -4.77 11.67 -2.52
N THR A 80 -5.03 10.58 -3.23
CA THR A 80 -5.81 10.64 -4.48
C THR A 80 -7.25 11.09 -4.23
N PRO A 81 -7.79 11.99 -5.08
CA PRO A 81 -9.19 12.41 -4.98
C PRO A 81 -10.14 11.48 -5.75
N PHE A 82 -9.62 10.48 -6.47
CA PHE A 82 -10.41 9.67 -7.39
C PHE A 82 -11.48 8.85 -6.66
N THR A 83 -12.70 8.86 -7.16
CA THR A 83 -13.78 8.00 -6.64
C THR A 83 -13.72 6.59 -7.23
N SER A 84 -13.16 6.45 -8.43
CA SER A 84 -13.04 5.18 -9.14
C SER A 84 -11.72 4.47 -8.81
N PRO A 85 -11.77 3.19 -8.38
CA PRO A 85 -10.57 2.41 -8.08
C PRO A 85 -9.68 2.17 -9.31
N TYR A 86 -10.24 2.26 -10.53
CA TYR A 86 -9.46 2.08 -11.76
C TYR A 86 -8.44 3.21 -11.96
N TYR A 87 -8.80 4.45 -11.58
CA TYR A 87 -7.86 5.58 -11.66
C TYR A 87 -6.80 5.49 -10.57
N ASP A 88 -7.16 5.04 -9.37
CA ASP A 88 -6.21 4.75 -8.30
C ASP A 88 -5.20 3.68 -8.73
N LEU A 89 -5.68 2.56 -9.28
CA LEU A 89 -4.80 1.48 -9.75
C LEU A 89 -3.89 1.96 -10.88
N ALA A 90 -4.42 2.67 -11.87
CA ALA A 90 -3.63 3.21 -12.97
C ALA A 90 -2.56 4.19 -12.48
N LEU A 91 -2.86 5.02 -11.48
CA LEU A 91 -1.90 5.96 -10.90
C LEU A 91 -0.80 5.21 -10.13
N LEU A 92 -1.19 4.30 -9.24
CA LEU A 92 -0.24 3.54 -8.41
C LEU A 92 0.64 2.60 -9.26
N ALA A 93 0.09 1.98 -10.31
CA ALA A 93 0.84 1.15 -11.25
C ALA A 93 1.90 1.92 -12.06
N ASN A 94 1.80 3.25 -12.14
CA ASN A 94 2.81 4.10 -12.76
C ASN A 94 3.87 4.62 -11.76
N CYS A 95 3.75 4.31 -10.47
CA CYS A 95 4.80 4.62 -9.50
C CYS A 95 5.98 3.65 -9.67
N GLN A 96 7.20 4.11 -9.37
CA GLN A 96 8.40 3.26 -9.47
C GLN A 96 8.47 2.20 -8.36
N HIS A 97 8.04 2.56 -7.15
CA HIS A 97 8.06 1.69 -5.96
C HIS A 97 6.67 1.64 -5.32
N SER A 98 6.45 0.67 -4.44
CA SER A 98 5.17 0.54 -3.77
C SER A 98 5.27 0.14 -2.29
N ILE A 99 4.33 0.64 -1.52
CA ILE A 99 4.01 0.20 -0.16
C ILE A 99 2.58 -0.31 -0.21
N ILE A 100 2.42 -1.63 -0.04
CA ILE A 100 1.12 -2.28 -0.22
C ILE A 100 0.61 -2.81 1.13
N SER A 101 -0.71 -2.81 1.31
CA SER A 101 -1.36 -3.42 2.47
C SER A 101 -1.98 -4.77 2.09
N SER A 102 -3.25 -4.98 2.35
CA SER A 102 -3.92 -6.28 2.22
C SER A 102 -4.80 -6.36 0.97
N GLY A 103 -5.09 -7.58 0.50
CA GLY A 103 -6.05 -7.85 -0.57
C GLY A 103 -5.52 -7.72 -2.01
N SER A 104 -6.35 -8.13 -2.98
CA SER A 104 -5.95 -8.25 -4.39
C SER A 104 -5.61 -6.92 -5.06
N PHE A 105 -6.27 -5.82 -4.68
CA PHE A 105 -5.94 -4.50 -5.20
C PHE A 105 -4.52 -4.10 -4.80
N SER A 106 -4.17 -4.22 -3.50
CA SER A 106 -2.81 -4.01 -2.99
C SER A 106 -1.80 -4.88 -3.71
N TRP A 107 -2.15 -6.15 -3.92
CA TRP A 107 -1.28 -7.09 -4.62
C TRP A 107 -0.99 -6.67 -6.05
N TRP A 108 -2.01 -6.28 -6.82
CA TRP A 108 -1.82 -5.80 -8.20
C TRP A 108 -1.03 -4.49 -8.27
N VAL A 109 -1.17 -3.60 -7.29
CA VAL A 109 -0.31 -2.41 -7.19
C VAL A 109 1.16 -2.83 -7.08
N GLY A 110 1.47 -3.77 -6.19
CA GLY A 110 2.84 -4.26 -6.00
C GLY A 110 3.38 -4.99 -7.23
N TRP A 111 2.54 -5.76 -7.92
CA TRP A 111 2.93 -6.54 -9.09
C TRP A 111 3.20 -5.67 -10.32
N LEU A 112 2.42 -4.60 -10.50
CA LEU A 112 2.57 -3.69 -11.63
C LEU A 112 3.71 -2.68 -11.39
N ALA A 113 4.07 -2.41 -10.13
CA ALA A 113 5.25 -1.62 -9.80
C ALA A 113 6.53 -2.38 -10.19
N LYS A 114 7.48 -1.66 -10.79
CA LYS A 114 8.72 -2.27 -11.34
C LYS A 114 9.90 -2.30 -10.38
N GLY A 115 9.81 -1.63 -9.24
CA GLY A 115 10.91 -1.48 -8.29
C GLY A 115 10.64 -2.11 -6.93
N THR A 116 11.19 -1.49 -5.88
CA THR A 116 11.00 -1.97 -4.50
C THR A 116 9.53 -1.99 -4.12
N THR A 117 9.07 -3.10 -3.55
CA THR A 117 7.73 -3.27 -3.00
C THR A 117 7.84 -3.77 -1.56
N ILE A 118 7.26 -3.01 -0.62
CA ILE A 118 7.11 -3.40 0.79
C ILE A 118 5.67 -3.83 0.99
N TYR A 119 5.44 -4.97 1.64
CA TYR A 119 4.10 -5.48 1.92
C TYR A 119 3.84 -5.71 3.41
N TYR A 120 2.58 -5.55 3.80
CA TYR A 120 2.11 -5.75 5.17
C TYR A 120 2.03 -7.25 5.49
N GLU A 121 2.92 -7.73 6.36
CA GLU A 121 3.07 -9.18 6.61
C GLU A 121 2.07 -9.77 7.61
N ASP A 122 1.45 -8.92 8.42
CA ASP A 122 0.44 -9.31 9.42
C ASP A 122 -0.95 -9.57 8.81
N TYR A 123 -1.03 -9.64 7.47
CA TYR A 123 -2.17 -10.14 6.72
C TYR A 123 -1.90 -11.50 6.07
N PRO A 124 -2.84 -12.46 6.19
CA PRO A 124 -3.96 -12.47 7.12
C PRO A 124 -3.48 -12.63 8.56
N ARG A 125 -4.33 -12.28 9.54
CA ARG A 125 -3.99 -12.37 10.96
C ARG A 125 -3.57 -13.80 11.32
N ASN A 126 -2.40 -13.95 11.94
CA ASN A 126 -1.89 -15.26 12.38
C ASN A 126 -2.91 -15.99 13.28
N GLY A 127 -3.09 -17.29 13.04
CA GLY A 127 -4.03 -18.14 13.80
C GLY A 127 -5.51 -17.90 13.45
N SER A 128 -5.80 -17.24 12.34
CA SER A 128 -7.16 -17.11 11.80
C SER A 128 -7.47 -18.21 10.80
N SER A 129 -8.76 -18.42 10.50
CA SER A 129 -9.17 -19.36 9.46
C SER A 129 -8.66 -18.97 8.06
N LEU A 130 -8.40 -17.69 7.80
CA LEU A 130 -7.79 -17.26 6.54
C LEU A 130 -6.28 -17.52 6.47
N SER A 131 -5.59 -17.62 7.61
CA SER A 131 -4.17 -17.99 7.64
C SER A 131 -3.94 -19.51 7.53
N GLU A 132 -4.99 -20.31 7.71
CA GLU A 132 -4.90 -21.77 7.69
C GLU A 132 -4.59 -22.27 6.28
N GLY A 133 -3.46 -22.97 6.11
CA GLY A 133 -3.00 -23.48 4.82
C GLY A 133 -2.43 -22.43 3.86
N LEU A 134 -2.25 -21.18 4.31
CA LEU A 134 -1.62 -20.14 3.49
C LEU A 134 -0.09 -20.33 3.46
N ASP A 135 0.46 -20.65 2.29
CA ASP A 135 1.88 -20.42 2.01
C ASP A 135 2.06 -18.98 1.50
N ARG A 136 2.77 -18.16 2.29
CA ARG A 136 3.03 -16.76 1.90
C ARG A 136 3.91 -16.66 0.66
N SER A 137 4.74 -17.65 0.36
CA SER A 137 5.63 -17.64 -0.81
C SER A 137 4.88 -17.91 -2.11
N ASP A 138 3.71 -18.55 -2.06
CA ASP A 138 2.78 -18.68 -3.19
C ASP A 138 2.02 -17.37 -3.46
N TYR A 139 1.84 -16.56 -2.43
CA TYR A 139 1.08 -15.32 -2.52
C TYR A 139 1.97 -14.12 -2.85
N TYR A 140 3.08 -13.90 -2.15
CA TYR A 140 3.94 -12.73 -2.33
C TYR A 140 5.11 -13.03 -3.24
N TYR A 141 5.42 -12.09 -4.14
CA TYR A 141 6.62 -12.21 -4.98
C TYR A 141 7.88 -12.20 -4.11
N LYS A 142 8.77 -13.16 -4.36
CA LYS A 142 9.94 -13.47 -3.50
C LYS A 142 10.89 -12.30 -3.21
N ASP A 143 10.93 -11.28 -4.07
CA ASP A 143 11.81 -10.12 -3.89
C ASP A 143 11.09 -8.94 -3.21
N TRP A 144 9.82 -9.10 -2.82
CA TRP A 144 9.12 -8.11 -2.01
C TRP A 144 9.53 -8.21 -0.55
N ILE A 145 9.54 -7.06 0.11
CA ILE A 145 10.04 -6.91 1.48
C ILE A 145 8.85 -7.04 2.44
N PRO A 146 8.79 -8.08 3.29
CA PRO A 146 7.80 -8.14 4.38
C PRO A 146 8.09 -7.06 5.42
N LEU A 147 7.03 -6.47 5.96
CA LEU A 147 7.12 -5.57 7.11
C LEU A 147 5.88 -5.67 8.00
N GLY A 148 6.10 -5.94 9.28
CA GLY A 148 5.10 -5.99 10.34
C GLY A 148 4.90 -4.69 11.09
N ASP A 149 3.80 -4.62 11.82
CA ASP A 149 3.45 -3.50 12.69
C ASP A 149 4.25 -3.42 13.99
#